data_AF-A0A1Y1RBG8-F1
#
_entry.id   AF-A0A1Y1RBG8-F1
#
_cell.length_a   1.000
_cell.length_b   1.000
_cell.length_c   1.000
_cell.angle_alpha   90.00
_cell.angle_beta   90.00
_cell.angle_gamma   90.00
#
_symmetry.space_group_name_H-M   'P 1'
#
loop_
_entity.id
_entity.type
_entity.pdbx_description
1 polymer ?
#
loop_
_entity_poly.entity_id
_entity_poly.type
_entity_poly.pdbx_seq_one_letter_code
_entity_poly.pdbx_strand_id
1 'polypeptide(L)'
;MNRLYLSDLDKTLLYTDLSLSLLSVSVWNRLAAAGIRLSVATARSAPKTLELLKPLRLEHPLIVMDGAMIVSPEGEVLYQKYLDQSTGAAAIEIGRKSGIEPFMIGMDEKGIERFRYGQTNALQQELLFAYQSDRRLQHESDLRPLAENIKIVYIGEKEPLEGIKAEIEERLGESVEIKFAKDPYLEGWFLTLLHPEGDKAHALKQLQEMGYGEHKTTVFGDSHNDLGLFLCADEKIAVANAVEELKVHATKILPHTNDEDAVAKFLKERFSNHFG
;
A
#
# COMPACT_ATOMS: atom_id res chain seq x y z
N MET A 1 2.72 -28.14 -1.98
CA MET A 1 1.56 -27.31 -1.57
C MET A 1 1.93 -25.86 -1.78
N ASN A 2 1.21 -25.13 -2.64
CA ASN A 2 1.53 -23.77 -3.08
C ASN A 2 1.08 -22.70 -2.06
N ARG A 3 1.76 -22.58 -0.91
CA ARG A 3 1.47 -21.50 0.05
C ARG A 3 2.11 -20.19 -0.40
N LEU A 4 1.36 -19.09 -0.39
CA LEU A 4 1.87 -17.73 -0.62
C LEU A 4 2.24 -17.08 0.71
N TYR A 5 3.41 -16.45 0.77
CA TYR A 5 3.84 -15.60 1.89
C TYR A 5 3.81 -14.16 1.42
N LEU A 6 2.88 -13.39 1.96
CA LEU A 6 2.62 -12.01 1.56
C LEU A 6 2.98 -11.08 2.71
N SER A 7 3.97 -10.21 2.51
CA SER A 7 4.39 -9.27 3.56
C SER A 7 3.92 -7.85 3.25
N ASP A 8 3.42 -7.14 4.26
CA ASP A 8 3.48 -5.68 4.20
C ASP A 8 4.95 -5.19 4.18
N LEU A 9 5.15 -3.93 3.77
CA LEU A 9 6.47 -3.33 3.63
C LEU A 9 6.84 -2.47 4.84
N ASP A 10 6.27 -1.28 4.91
CA ASP A 10 6.58 -0.25 5.88
C ASP A 10 6.36 -0.77 7.30
N LYS A 11 7.38 -0.71 8.16
CA LYS A 11 7.29 -1.22 9.55
C LYS A 11 6.93 -2.71 9.67
N THR A 12 7.05 -3.48 8.58
CA THR A 12 6.89 -4.95 8.58
C THR A 12 8.12 -5.65 8.00
N LEU A 13 8.37 -5.54 6.69
CA LEU A 13 9.56 -6.09 6.02
C LEU A 13 10.72 -5.08 5.98
N LEU A 14 10.39 -3.80 5.79
CA LEU A 14 11.35 -2.70 5.79
C LEU A 14 11.62 -2.24 7.22
N TYR A 15 12.85 -1.80 7.44
CA TYR A 15 13.20 -1.04 8.63
C TYR A 15 12.45 0.29 8.66
N THR A 16 12.45 0.92 9.83
CA THR A 16 11.79 2.21 10.05
C THR A 16 12.33 3.30 9.12
N ASP A 17 13.60 3.20 8.71
CA ASP A 17 14.24 4.10 7.74
C ASP A 17 14.00 3.74 6.26
N LEU A 18 13.07 2.80 5.99
CA LEU A 18 12.73 2.25 4.68
C LEU A 18 13.82 1.38 4.02
N SER A 19 14.89 1.04 4.74
CA SER A 19 15.92 0.15 4.22
C SER A 19 15.54 -1.33 4.37
N LEU A 20 16.22 -2.19 3.59
CA LEU A 20 16.21 -3.64 3.75
C LEU A 20 17.53 -4.08 4.38
N SER A 21 17.45 -4.91 5.43
CA SER A 21 18.64 -5.50 6.03
C SER A 21 19.29 -6.55 5.10
N LEU A 22 20.60 -6.78 5.30
CA LEU A 22 21.30 -7.87 4.61
C LEU A 22 20.70 -9.25 4.91
N LEU A 23 20.16 -9.45 6.11
CA LEU A 23 19.51 -10.71 6.48
C LEU A 23 18.22 -10.90 5.68
N SER A 24 17.36 -9.88 5.61
CA SER A 24 16.12 -9.89 4.84
C SER A 24 16.38 -10.17 3.36
N VAL A 25 17.36 -9.48 2.76
CA VAL A 25 17.76 -9.71 1.36
C VAL A 25 18.24 -11.15 1.14
N SER A 26 19.12 -11.65 2.01
CA SER A 26 19.68 -13.00 1.89
C SER A 26 18.61 -14.09 2.03
N VAL A 27 17.76 -13.99 3.06
CA VAL A 27 16.70 -14.96 3.33
C VAL A 27 15.67 -14.96 2.21
N TRP A 28 15.19 -13.78 1.81
CA TRP A 28 14.20 -13.64 0.74
C TRP A 28 14.72 -14.26 -0.56
N ASN A 29 15.92 -13.87 -0.99
CA ASN A 29 16.48 -14.30 -2.27
C ASN A 29 16.74 -15.80 -2.30
N ARG A 30 17.20 -16.38 -1.17
CA ARG A 30 17.43 -17.82 -1.08
C ARG A 30 16.12 -18.60 -1.17
N LEU A 31 15.07 -18.15 -0.50
CA LEU A 31 13.77 -18.82 -0.50
C LEU A 31 13.03 -18.65 -1.84
N ALA A 32 13.05 -17.44 -2.42
CA ALA A 32 12.54 -17.21 -3.76
C ALA A 32 13.22 -18.13 -4.78
N ALA A 33 14.56 -18.22 -4.76
CA ALA A 33 15.30 -19.14 -5.63
C ALA A 33 14.97 -20.63 -5.40
N ALA A 34 14.47 -20.99 -4.22
CA ALA A 34 14.00 -22.34 -3.91
C ALA A 34 12.53 -22.59 -4.28
N GLY A 35 11.88 -21.63 -4.96
CA GLY A 35 10.48 -21.72 -5.39
C GLY A 35 9.46 -21.44 -4.29
N ILE A 36 9.89 -20.86 -3.15
CA ILE A 36 8.95 -20.38 -2.13
C ILE A 36 8.28 -19.12 -2.66
N ARG A 37 6.95 -19.11 -2.64
CA ARG A 37 6.16 -17.99 -3.17
C ARG A 37 6.15 -16.83 -2.19
N LEU A 38 7.02 -15.85 -2.43
CA LEU A 38 7.10 -14.61 -1.66
C LEU A 38 6.53 -13.45 -2.50
N SER A 39 5.71 -12.62 -1.88
CA SER A 39 5.22 -11.36 -2.47
C SER A 39 4.98 -10.30 -1.39
N VAL A 40 4.62 -9.08 -1.79
CA VAL A 40 4.33 -7.97 -0.89
C VAL A 40 2.97 -7.33 -1.16
N ALA A 41 2.42 -6.68 -0.13
CA ALA A 41 1.21 -5.87 -0.22
C ALA A 41 1.38 -4.53 0.50
N THR A 42 1.38 -3.41 -0.23
CA THR A 42 1.74 -2.08 0.32
C THR A 42 0.83 -0.96 -0.17
N ALA A 43 0.75 0.12 0.60
CA ALA A 43 0.09 1.38 0.21
C ALA A 43 0.89 2.21 -0.79
N ARG A 44 2.17 1.85 -1.03
CA ARG A 44 3.09 2.55 -1.94
C ARG A 44 2.75 2.31 -3.42
N SER A 45 3.19 3.23 -4.27
CA SER A 45 3.06 3.11 -5.72
C SER A 45 3.99 2.04 -6.30
N ALA A 46 3.65 1.50 -7.48
CA ALA A 46 4.48 0.50 -8.15
C ALA A 46 5.94 0.97 -8.36
N PRO A 47 6.22 2.20 -8.88
CA PRO A 47 7.60 2.65 -9.05
C PRO A 47 8.38 2.68 -7.74
N LYS A 48 7.76 3.14 -6.64
CA LYS A 48 8.45 3.23 -5.35
C LYS A 48 8.69 1.85 -4.74
N THR A 49 7.72 0.96 -4.84
CA THR A 49 7.84 -0.43 -4.40
C THR A 49 8.98 -1.13 -5.12
N LEU A 50 9.04 -1.04 -6.46
CA LEU A 50 10.10 -1.68 -7.25
C LEU A 50 11.48 -1.07 -6.98
N GLU A 51 11.56 0.23 -6.71
CA GLU A 51 12.81 0.88 -6.28
C GLU A 51 13.32 0.30 -4.95
N LEU A 52 12.45 0.24 -3.92
CA LEU A 52 12.79 -0.25 -2.58
C LEU A 52 13.16 -1.74 -2.61
N LEU A 53 12.46 -2.54 -3.42
CA LEU A 53 12.64 -3.99 -3.49
C LEU A 53 13.67 -4.44 -4.52
N LYS A 54 14.39 -3.52 -5.18
CA LYS A 54 15.46 -3.84 -6.14
C LYS A 54 16.50 -4.87 -5.63
N PRO A 55 16.87 -4.93 -4.34
CA PRO A 55 17.77 -5.97 -3.84
C PRO A 55 17.14 -7.38 -3.77
N LEU A 56 15.81 -7.49 -3.87
CA LEU A 56 15.07 -8.73 -3.72
C LEU A 56 14.80 -9.40 -5.07
N ARG A 57 14.81 -10.74 -5.07
CA ARG A 57 14.33 -11.56 -6.18
C ARG A 57 12.81 -11.63 -6.10
N LEU A 58 12.15 -10.93 -7.00
CA LEU A 58 10.69 -10.88 -7.12
C LEU A 58 10.26 -11.84 -8.24
N GLU A 59 9.45 -12.85 -7.92
CA GLU A 59 8.96 -13.85 -8.89
C GLU A 59 7.44 -13.84 -9.05
N HIS A 60 6.73 -13.08 -8.22
CA HIS A 60 5.27 -13.08 -8.16
C HIS A 60 4.70 -11.66 -8.16
N PRO A 61 3.45 -11.49 -8.60
CA PRO A 61 2.82 -10.18 -8.62
C PRO A 61 2.73 -9.53 -7.25
N LEU A 62 2.87 -8.21 -7.21
CA LEU A 62 2.88 -7.38 -6.02
C LEU A 62 1.56 -6.64 -5.89
N ILE A 63 1.00 -6.60 -4.68
CA ILE A 63 -0.16 -5.75 -4.37
C ILE A 63 0.38 -4.36 -3.99
N VAL A 64 -0.06 -3.34 -4.72
CA VAL A 64 0.39 -1.95 -4.55
C VAL A 64 -0.80 -1.01 -4.49
N MET A 65 -0.56 0.27 -4.19
CA MET A 65 -1.61 1.29 -4.07
C MET A 65 -2.72 0.85 -3.09
N ASP A 66 -2.30 0.18 -2.01
CA ASP A 66 -3.15 -0.29 -0.91
C ASP A 66 -4.20 -1.34 -1.31
N GLY A 67 -3.99 -1.99 -2.46
CA GLY A 67 -4.89 -2.99 -3.04
C GLY A 67 -5.63 -2.54 -4.28
N ALA A 68 -5.56 -1.25 -4.63
CA ALA A 68 -6.16 -0.77 -5.87
C ALA A 68 -5.42 -1.25 -7.13
N MET A 69 -4.20 -1.78 -7.01
CA MET A 69 -3.44 -2.32 -8.14
C MET A 69 -2.68 -3.59 -7.79
N ILE A 70 -2.55 -4.46 -8.79
CA ILE A 70 -1.61 -5.59 -8.78
C ILE A 70 -0.68 -5.43 -9.99
N VAL A 71 0.62 -5.49 -9.75
CA VAL A 71 1.64 -5.37 -10.80
C VAL A 71 2.54 -6.59 -10.85
N SER A 72 3.08 -6.91 -12.03
CA SER A 72 4.13 -7.92 -12.17
C SER A 72 5.44 -7.45 -11.53
N PRO A 73 6.42 -8.35 -11.30
CA PRO A 73 7.78 -7.97 -10.90
C PRO A 73 8.46 -6.97 -11.84
N GLU A 74 8.08 -6.95 -13.11
CA GLU A 74 8.56 -6.02 -14.15
C GLU A 74 7.82 -4.68 -14.13
N GLY A 75 6.75 -4.57 -13.35
CA GLY A 75 5.93 -3.36 -13.22
C GLY A 75 4.74 -3.29 -14.18
N GLU A 76 4.40 -4.37 -14.86
CA GLU A 76 3.20 -4.41 -15.72
C GLU A 76 1.93 -4.48 -14.88
N VAL A 77 0.90 -3.70 -15.23
CA VAL A 77 -0.39 -3.72 -14.51
C VAL A 77 -1.16 -4.99 -14.88
N LEU A 78 -1.44 -5.83 -13.88
CA LEU A 78 -2.21 -7.07 -14.05
C LEU A 78 -3.66 -6.93 -13.61
N TYR A 79 -3.92 -6.03 -12.66
CA TYR A 79 -5.25 -5.70 -12.17
C TYR A 79 -5.26 -4.29 -11.60
N GLN A 80 -6.38 -3.60 -11.76
CA GLN A 80 -6.56 -2.24 -11.28
C GLN A 80 -8.03 -1.99 -10.94
N LYS A 81 -8.27 -1.29 -9.84
CA LYS A 81 -9.53 -0.63 -9.49
C LYS A 81 -9.29 0.86 -9.41
N TYR A 82 -10.28 1.63 -9.84
CA TYR A 82 -10.19 3.08 -9.89
C TYR A 82 -11.54 3.72 -9.64
N LEU A 83 -11.50 4.97 -9.17
CA LEU A 83 -12.63 5.86 -9.12
C LEU A 83 -12.79 6.56 -10.47
N ASP A 84 -14.03 6.71 -10.93
CA ASP A 84 -14.30 7.36 -12.20
C ASP A 84 -13.99 8.86 -12.16
N GLN A 85 -14.02 9.49 -13.34
CA GLN A 85 -13.71 10.92 -13.48
C GLN A 85 -14.67 11.81 -12.69
N SER A 86 -15.93 11.42 -12.53
CA SER A 86 -16.95 12.19 -11.82
C SER A 86 -16.73 12.16 -10.30
N THR A 87 -16.37 11.01 -9.75
CA THR A 87 -15.94 10.87 -8.35
C THR A 87 -14.68 11.69 -8.08
N GLY A 88 -13.69 11.63 -8.99
CA GLY A 88 -12.49 12.45 -8.90
C GLY A 88 -12.78 13.95 -8.94
N ALA A 89 -13.69 14.39 -9.81
CA ALA A 89 -14.11 15.79 -9.89
C ALA A 89 -14.79 16.26 -8.60
N ALA A 90 -15.70 15.45 -8.06
CA ALA A 90 -16.39 15.75 -6.81
C ALA A 90 -15.41 15.84 -5.63
N ALA A 91 -14.44 14.93 -5.55
CA ALA A 91 -13.39 14.99 -4.53
C ALA A 91 -12.60 16.31 -4.62
N ILE A 92 -12.10 16.68 -5.80
CA ILE A 92 -11.40 17.95 -6.00
C ILE A 92 -12.27 19.15 -5.58
N GLU A 93 -13.56 19.16 -5.94
CA GLU A 93 -14.50 20.21 -5.55
C GLU A 93 -14.64 20.35 -4.03
N ILE A 94 -14.78 19.23 -3.32
CA ILE A 94 -14.90 19.19 -1.85
C ILE A 94 -13.62 19.74 -1.22
N GLY A 95 -12.45 19.25 -1.63
CA GLY A 95 -11.17 19.73 -1.16
C GLY A 95 -10.97 21.23 -1.33
N ARG A 96 -11.32 21.75 -2.51
CA ARG A 96 -11.24 23.18 -2.84
C ARG A 96 -12.09 24.04 -1.91
N LYS A 97 -13.33 23.62 -1.63
CA LYS A 97 -14.23 24.34 -0.71
C LYS A 97 -13.63 24.43 0.70
N SER A 98 -12.91 23.40 1.12
CA SER A 98 -12.23 23.33 2.42
C SER A 98 -10.81 23.88 2.42
N GLY A 99 -10.30 24.37 1.29
CA GLY A 99 -8.95 24.96 1.15
C GLY A 99 -7.80 23.94 1.11
N ILE A 100 -8.08 22.65 0.90
CA ILE A 100 -7.08 21.57 0.77
C ILE A 100 -7.39 20.77 -0.49
N GLU A 101 -6.66 21.01 -1.58
CA GLU A 101 -6.79 20.18 -2.77
C GLU A 101 -6.11 18.81 -2.56
N PRO A 102 -6.65 17.73 -3.15
CA PRO A 102 -6.04 16.42 -3.04
C PRO A 102 -4.87 16.24 -4.02
N PHE A 103 -4.02 15.27 -3.72
CA PHE A 103 -3.19 14.60 -4.71
C PHE A 103 -4.01 13.57 -5.49
N MET A 104 -3.85 13.58 -6.81
CA MET A 104 -4.54 12.67 -7.74
C MET A 104 -3.53 11.72 -8.36
N ILE A 105 -3.66 10.41 -8.11
CA ILE A 105 -2.81 9.37 -8.68
C ILE A 105 -3.67 8.43 -9.50
N GLY A 106 -3.30 8.18 -10.75
CA GLY A 106 -4.19 7.51 -11.70
C GLY A 106 -3.69 7.53 -13.14
N MET A 107 -4.52 7.10 -14.08
CA MET A 107 -4.20 7.10 -15.51
C MET A 107 -4.81 8.30 -16.22
N ASP A 108 -4.01 8.99 -17.04
CA ASP A 108 -4.53 10.01 -17.96
C ASP A 108 -5.30 9.38 -19.14
N GLU A 109 -5.83 10.22 -20.01
CA GLU A 109 -6.63 9.81 -21.18
C GLU A 109 -5.85 8.94 -22.18
N LYS A 110 -4.52 8.89 -22.06
CA LYS A 110 -3.62 8.07 -22.88
C LYS A 110 -3.17 6.80 -22.17
N GLY A 111 -3.70 6.51 -20.97
CA GLY A 111 -3.30 5.37 -20.16
C GLY A 111 -1.93 5.54 -19.50
N ILE A 112 -1.42 6.77 -19.39
CA ILE A 112 -0.12 7.03 -18.74
C ILE A 112 -0.38 7.37 -17.28
N GLU A 113 0.32 6.68 -16.37
CA GLU A 113 0.21 6.95 -14.94
C GLU A 113 0.72 8.36 -14.60
N ARG A 114 -0.09 9.12 -13.86
CA ARG A 114 0.19 10.49 -13.40
C ARG A 114 0.05 10.59 -11.89
N PHE A 115 0.80 11.53 -11.34
CA PHE A 115 0.63 12.06 -9.99
C PHE A 115 0.42 13.57 -10.13
N ARG A 116 -0.84 14.00 -10.16
CA ARG A 116 -1.22 15.41 -10.30
C ARG A 116 -1.47 16.07 -8.94
N TYR A 117 -1.09 17.34 -8.83
CA TYR A 117 -1.40 18.19 -7.70
C TYR A 117 -1.61 19.63 -8.17
N GLY A 118 -2.44 20.38 -7.44
CA GLY A 118 -2.63 21.82 -7.67
C GLY A 118 -2.07 22.63 -6.50
N GLN A 119 -2.91 23.39 -5.83
CA GLN A 119 -2.50 24.17 -4.66
C GLN A 119 -2.15 23.23 -3.49
N THR A 120 -1.00 23.49 -2.85
CA THR A 120 -0.47 22.66 -1.77
C THR A 120 -0.37 23.41 -0.45
N ASN A 121 -0.63 22.71 0.66
CA ASN A 121 -0.21 23.15 2.00
C ASN A 121 1.23 22.72 2.34
N ALA A 122 1.71 23.05 3.54
CA ALA A 122 3.09 22.76 3.97
C ALA A 122 3.40 21.25 4.03
N LEU A 123 2.48 20.43 4.55
CA LEU A 123 2.67 18.97 4.66
C LEU A 123 2.71 18.31 3.27
N GLN A 124 1.88 18.80 2.33
CA GLN A 124 1.92 18.38 0.93
C GLN A 124 3.26 18.74 0.27
N GLN A 125 3.80 19.93 0.51
CA GLN A 125 5.11 20.35 0.00
C GLN A 125 6.25 19.50 0.56
N GLU A 126 6.19 19.16 1.85
CA GLU A 126 7.16 18.27 2.49
C GLU A 126 7.15 16.88 1.84
N LEU A 127 5.97 16.29 1.61
CA LEU A 127 5.87 15.02 0.88
C LEU A 127 6.44 15.16 -0.54
N LEU A 128 6.06 16.21 -1.26
CA LEU A 128 6.49 16.41 -2.65
C LEU A 128 8.01 16.51 -2.79
N PHE A 129 8.72 16.99 -1.78
CA PHE A 129 10.19 16.98 -1.77
C PHE A 129 10.77 15.56 -1.90
N ALA A 130 10.15 14.56 -1.25
CA ALA A 130 10.53 13.16 -1.37
C ALA A 130 10.17 12.53 -2.73
N TYR A 131 9.24 13.15 -3.48
CA TYR A 131 8.79 12.71 -4.80
C TYR A 131 9.30 13.59 -5.95
N GLN A 132 10.24 14.50 -5.71
CA GLN A 132 10.73 15.43 -6.74
C GLN A 132 11.38 14.75 -7.96
N SER A 133 11.83 13.50 -7.82
CA SER A 133 12.39 12.69 -8.91
C SER A 133 11.35 11.79 -9.60
N ASP A 134 10.10 11.79 -9.12
CA ASP A 134 9.03 10.99 -9.69
C ASP A 134 8.59 11.60 -11.03
N ARG A 135 8.82 10.85 -12.12
CA ARG A 135 8.49 11.28 -13.49
C ARG A 135 7.00 11.45 -13.75
N ARG A 136 6.15 10.91 -12.86
CA ARG A 136 4.69 11.02 -12.94
C ARG A 136 4.19 12.34 -12.39
N LEU A 137 5.02 13.05 -11.61
CA LEU A 137 4.63 14.26 -10.89
C LEU A 137 4.32 15.41 -11.84
N GLN A 138 3.14 16.02 -11.66
CA GLN A 138 2.62 17.10 -12.50
C GLN A 138 1.88 18.15 -11.67
N HIS A 139 2.34 19.40 -11.74
CA HIS A 139 1.61 20.53 -11.18
C HIS A 139 0.59 21.06 -12.19
N GLU A 140 -0.66 21.19 -11.75
CA GLU A 140 -1.79 21.70 -12.53
C GLU A 140 -2.41 22.88 -11.78
N SER A 141 -2.31 24.11 -12.32
CA SER A 141 -2.84 25.30 -11.64
C SER A 141 -4.37 25.26 -11.47
N ASP A 142 -5.06 24.56 -12.37
CA ASP A 142 -6.46 24.16 -12.19
C ASP A 142 -6.52 22.63 -12.22
N LEU A 143 -6.33 22.02 -11.04
CA LEU A 143 -6.36 20.58 -10.86
C LEU A 143 -7.63 19.96 -11.49
N ARG A 144 -7.42 18.95 -12.33
CA ARG A 144 -8.47 18.16 -12.98
C ARG A 144 -8.36 16.69 -12.58
N PRO A 145 -9.50 15.97 -12.54
CA PRO A 145 -9.46 14.53 -12.33
C PRO A 145 -8.72 13.82 -13.47
N LEU A 146 -8.22 12.64 -13.16
CA LEU A 146 -7.70 11.71 -14.15
C LEU A 146 -8.85 10.92 -14.78
N ALA A 147 -8.58 10.25 -15.91
CA ALA A 147 -9.56 9.38 -16.54
C ALA A 147 -9.89 8.20 -15.63
N GLU A 148 -8.87 7.63 -15.00
CA GLU A 148 -8.97 6.58 -13.98
C GLU A 148 -8.24 7.03 -12.72
N ASN A 149 -8.97 7.31 -11.64
CA ASN A 149 -8.38 7.82 -10.39
C ASN A 149 -8.11 6.63 -9.44
N ILE A 150 -6.90 6.10 -9.46
CA ILE A 150 -6.51 4.94 -8.63
C ILE A 150 -6.51 5.30 -7.14
N LYS A 151 -5.99 6.49 -6.80
CA LYS A 151 -5.89 6.95 -5.41
C LYS A 151 -5.99 8.47 -5.34
N ILE A 152 -6.84 8.97 -4.46
CA ILE A 152 -7.01 10.39 -4.17
C ILE A 152 -6.62 10.61 -2.71
N VAL A 153 -5.73 11.56 -2.43
CA VAL A 153 -5.19 11.74 -1.08
C VAL A 153 -5.20 13.20 -0.65
N TYR A 154 -5.90 13.50 0.43
CA TYR A 154 -5.73 14.76 1.15
C TYR A 154 -4.72 14.56 2.27
N ILE A 155 -3.89 15.60 2.49
CA ILE A 155 -2.89 15.62 3.55
C ILE A 155 -3.05 16.93 4.29
N GLY A 156 -3.07 16.89 5.62
CA GLY A 156 -3.31 18.07 6.44
C GLY A 156 -3.36 17.76 7.92
N GLU A 157 -3.73 18.75 8.70
CA GLU A 157 -4.08 18.57 10.12
C GLU A 157 -5.37 17.76 10.27
N LYS A 158 -5.58 17.17 11.45
CA LYS A 158 -6.69 16.25 11.68
C LYS A 158 -8.06 16.91 11.49
N GLU A 159 -8.30 18.03 12.17
CA GLU A 159 -9.62 18.66 12.24
C GLU A 159 -10.11 19.17 10.87
N PRO A 160 -9.29 19.84 10.03
CA PRO A 160 -9.70 20.19 8.67
C PRO A 160 -10.05 18.96 7.80
N LEU A 161 -9.28 17.87 7.93
CA LEU A 161 -9.53 16.65 7.18
C LEU A 161 -10.77 15.90 7.64
N GLU A 162 -11.14 15.98 8.93
CA GLU A 162 -12.41 15.42 9.43
C GLU A 162 -13.63 16.10 8.78
N GLY A 163 -13.55 17.41 8.51
CA GLY A 163 -14.58 18.14 7.76
C GLY A 163 -14.71 17.65 6.32
N ILE A 164 -13.58 17.51 5.62
CA ILE A 164 -13.56 16.96 4.24
C ILE A 164 -14.09 15.52 4.24
N LYS A 165 -13.66 14.70 5.20
CA LYS A 165 -14.12 13.32 5.35
C LYS A 165 -15.63 13.24 5.49
N ALA A 166 -16.24 14.07 6.33
CA ALA A 166 -17.68 14.08 6.52
C ALA A 166 -18.44 14.43 5.23
N GLU A 167 -17.97 15.43 4.46
CA GLU A 167 -18.60 15.78 3.18
C GLU A 167 -18.41 14.67 2.11
N ILE A 168 -17.26 13.98 2.12
CA ILE A 168 -17.04 12.81 1.26
C ILE A 168 -17.98 11.66 1.64
N GLU A 169 -18.15 11.36 2.92
CA GLU A 169 -19.06 10.32 3.40
C GLU A 169 -20.51 10.62 2.98
N GLU A 170 -20.94 11.88 3.10
CA GLU A 170 -22.27 12.32 2.70
C GLU A 170 -22.52 12.23 1.19
N ARG A 171 -21.55 12.66 0.37
CA ARG A 171 -21.73 12.81 -1.08
C ARG A 171 -21.30 11.59 -1.90
N LEU A 172 -20.33 10.83 -1.42
CA LEU A 172 -19.63 9.79 -2.18
C LEU A 172 -19.52 8.46 -1.42
N GLY A 173 -20.03 8.35 -0.19
CA GLY A 173 -19.72 7.24 0.74
C GLY A 173 -19.86 5.83 0.16
N GLU A 174 -20.89 5.54 -0.64
CA GLU A 174 -21.06 4.21 -1.27
C GLU A 174 -20.12 3.97 -2.47
N SER A 175 -19.56 5.04 -3.04
CA SER A 175 -18.71 5.01 -4.23
C SER A 175 -17.22 4.99 -3.91
N VAL A 176 -16.83 5.15 -2.65
CA VAL A 176 -15.41 5.20 -2.24
C VAL A 176 -15.17 4.38 -0.97
N GLU A 177 -14.00 3.76 -0.91
CA GLU A 177 -13.41 3.32 0.36
C GLU A 177 -12.60 4.48 0.95
N ILE A 178 -12.81 4.76 2.24
CA ILE A 178 -12.18 5.89 2.94
C ILE A 178 -11.20 5.37 3.99
N LYS A 179 -9.94 5.80 3.89
CA LYS A 179 -8.92 5.53 4.91
C LYS A 179 -8.43 6.83 5.51
N PHE A 180 -8.60 6.96 6.82
CA PHE A 180 -8.19 8.14 7.58
C PHE A 180 -7.24 7.76 8.71
N ALA A 181 -5.96 8.13 8.58
CA ALA A 181 -4.93 7.76 9.53
C ALA A 181 -3.83 8.82 9.64
N LYS A 182 -3.14 8.86 10.78
CA LYS A 182 -1.92 9.64 10.93
C LYS A 182 -0.80 8.97 10.12
N ASP A 183 -0.03 9.76 9.38
CA ASP A 183 1.10 9.23 8.64
C ASP A 183 2.24 8.82 9.59
N PRO A 184 2.91 7.69 9.34
CA PRO A 184 4.02 7.24 10.19
C PRO A 184 5.32 8.03 10.01
N TYR A 185 5.44 8.86 8.96
CA TYR A 185 6.67 9.57 8.58
C TYR A 185 6.52 11.10 8.56
N LEU A 186 5.30 11.61 8.38
CA LEU A 186 4.94 13.02 8.42
C LEU A 186 4.10 13.31 9.65
N GLU A 187 4.27 14.49 10.23
CA GLU A 187 3.43 15.00 11.33
C GLU A 187 2.08 15.51 10.80
N GLY A 188 1.37 14.67 10.05
CA GLY A 188 0.10 15.00 9.42
C GLY A 188 -0.83 13.78 9.30
N TRP A 189 -2.08 14.05 8.94
CA TRP A 189 -3.10 13.05 8.67
C TRP A 189 -3.31 12.90 7.18
N PHE A 190 -3.62 11.67 6.77
CA PHE A 190 -3.92 11.31 5.39
C PHE A 190 -5.37 10.86 5.33
N LEU A 191 -6.15 11.50 4.47
CA LEU A 191 -7.48 11.06 4.06
C LEU A 191 -7.36 10.52 2.63
N THR A 192 -7.36 9.20 2.51
CA THR A 192 -7.19 8.50 1.25
C THR A 192 -8.53 7.95 0.78
N LEU A 193 -8.85 8.20 -0.49
CA LEU A 193 -10.00 7.63 -1.18
C LEU A 193 -9.52 6.63 -2.23
N LEU A 194 -10.13 5.45 -2.20
CA LEU A 194 -9.90 4.35 -3.14
C LEU A 194 -11.24 3.87 -3.67
N HIS A 195 -11.22 3.02 -4.69
CA HIS A 195 -12.41 2.25 -5.07
C HIS A 195 -12.89 1.39 -3.87
N PRO A 196 -14.21 1.11 -3.69
CA PRO A 196 -14.73 0.30 -2.58
C PRO A 196 -14.10 -1.09 -2.43
N GLU A 197 -13.64 -1.67 -3.55
CA GLU A 197 -12.91 -2.94 -3.60
C GLU A 197 -11.38 -2.75 -3.80
N GLY A 198 -10.88 -1.53 -3.56
CA GLY A 198 -9.48 -1.14 -3.73
C GLY A 198 -8.65 -1.35 -2.46
N ASP A 199 -8.85 -2.46 -1.75
CA ASP A 199 -8.13 -2.81 -0.53
C ASP A 199 -7.28 -4.09 -0.67
N LYS A 200 -6.34 -4.29 0.27
CA LYS A 200 -5.42 -5.43 0.24
C LYS A 200 -6.14 -6.79 0.29
N ALA A 201 -7.30 -6.89 0.93
CA ALA A 201 -8.04 -8.16 1.05
C ALA A 201 -8.67 -8.56 -0.30
N HIS A 202 -9.32 -7.61 -0.96
CA HIS A 202 -9.85 -7.82 -2.32
C HIS A 202 -8.72 -8.11 -3.31
N ALA A 203 -7.58 -7.41 -3.21
CA ALA A 203 -6.41 -7.67 -4.04
C ALA A 203 -5.81 -9.07 -3.80
N LEU A 204 -5.74 -9.54 -2.54
CA LEU A 204 -5.30 -10.89 -2.24
C LEU A 204 -6.24 -11.94 -2.87
N LYS A 205 -7.55 -11.74 -2.75
CA LYS A 205 -8.54 -12.63 -3.39
C LYS A 205 -8.35 -12.66 -4.91
N GLN A 206 -8.16 -11.51 -5.54
CA GLN A 206 -7.89 -11.42 -6.97
C GLN A 206 -6.59 -12.15 -7.37
N LEU A 207 -5.54 -12.03 -6.56
CA LEU A 207 -4.27 -12.72 -6.77
C LEU A 207 -4.44 -14.25 -6.66
N GLN A 208 -5.27 -14.72 -5.73
CA GLN A 208 -5.63 -16.13 -5.61
C GLN A 208 -6.41 -16.64 -6.83
N GLU A 209 -7.37 -15.86 -7.34
CA GLU A 209 -8.13 -16.18 -8.56
C GLU A 209 -7.25 -16.24 -9.81
N MET A 210 -6.13 -15.49 -9.82
CA MET A 210 -5.09 -15.58 -10.86
C MET A 210 -4.17 -16.80 -10.73
N GLY A 211 -4.40 -17.69 -9.75
CA GLY A 211 -3.61 -18.91 -9.52
C GLY A 211 -2.42 -18.75 -8.56
N TYR A 212 -2.31 -17.59 -7.90
CA TYR A 212 -1.26 -17.34 -6.91
C TYR A 212 -1.76 -17.61 -5.50
N GLY A 213 -1.40 -18.77 -4.94
CA GLY A 213 -1.70 -19.09 -3.54
C GLY A 213 -3.02 -19.83 -3.33
N GLU A 214 -3.49 -20.57 -4.34
CA GLU A 214 -4.64 -21.47 -4.25
C GLU A 214 -4.55 -22.32 -2.97
N HIS A 215 -5.37 -21.92 -1.99
CA HIS A 215 -5.72 -22.60 -0.73
C HIS A 215 -4.87 -22.38 0.51
N LYS A 216 -3.72 -21.67 0.48
CA LYS A 216 -2.97 -21.32 1.71
C LYS A 216 -2.20 -20.00 1.59
N THR A 217 -2.51 -19.03 2.44
CA THR A 217 -1.77 -17.76 2.55
C THR A 217 -1.22 -17.55 3.97
N THR A 218 0.01 -17.06 4.06
CA THR A 218 0.59 -16.51 5.28
C THR A 218 0.82 -15.03 5.05
N VAL A 219 0.22 -14.18 5.87
CA VAL A 219 0.35 -12.72 5.78
C VAL A 219 1.18 -12.17 6.96
N PHE A 220 1.99 -11.16 6.68
CA PHE A 220 2.72 -10.38 7.68
C PHE A 220 2.24 -8.94 7.64
N GLY A 221 2.02 -8.31 8.79
CA GLY A 221 1.58 -6.92 8.86
C GLY A 221 1.81 -6.29 10.22
N ASP A 222 1.65 -4.97 10.26
CA ASP A 222 1.83 -4.15 11.47
C ASP A 222 0.67 -3.17 11.72
N SER A 223 -0.11 -2.81 10.71
CA SER A 223 -1.02 -1.66 10.81
C SER A 223 -2.47 -1.96 10.42
N HIS A 224 -3.33 -0.94 10.51
CA HIS A 224 -4.78 -1.08 10.30
C HIS A 224 -5.15 -1.51 8.87
N ASN A 225 -4.38 -1.13 7.85
CA ASN A 225 -4.67 -1.54 6.47
C ASN A 225 -4.38 -3.03 6.21
N ASP A 226 -3.74 -3.73 7.15
CA ASP A 226 -3.50 -5.17 7.10
C ASP A 226 -4.64 -5.98 7.75
N LEU A 227 -5.58 -5.34 8.46
CA LEU A 227 -6.70 -6.03 9.12
C LEU A 227 -7.50 -6.87 8.13
N GLY A 228 -7.80 -6.32 6.94
CA GLY A 228 -8.50 -7.05 5.88
C GLY A 228 -7.72 -8.30 5.43
N LEU A 229 -6.39 -8.20 5.27
CA LEU A 229 -5.54 -9.35 4.96
C LEU A 229 -5.59 -10.40 6.07
N PHE A 230 -5.52 -9.97 7.33
CA PHE A 230 -5.61 -10.87 8.47
C PHE A 230 -6.99 -11.54 8.55
N LEU A 231 -8.08 -10.88 8.17
CA LEU A 231 -9.40 -11.52 8.23
C LEU A 231 -9.59 -12.60 7.16
N CYS A 232 -8.85 -12.57 6.05
CA CYS A 232 -8.99 -13.55 4.95
C CYS A 232 -7.84 -14.55 4.80
N ALA A 233 -6.71 -14.38 5.51
CA ALA A 233 -5.55 -15.27 5.41
C ALA A 233 -5.59 -16.47 6.37
N ASP A 234 -4.94 -17.57 5.98
CA ASP A 234 -4.87 -18.80 6.79
C ASP A 234 -3.92 -18.70 7.99
N GLU A 235 -2.80 -18.02 7.81
CA GLU A 235 -1.81 -17.76 8.86
C GLU A 235 -1.47 -16.26 8.89
N LYS A 236 -1.48 -15.68 10.08
CA LYS A 236 -1.54 -14.23 10.31
C LYS A 236 -0.47 -13.85 11.31
N ILE A 237 0.60 -13.24 10.81
CA ILE A 237 1.82 -13.01 11.56
C ILE A 237 1.97 -11.51 11.83
N ALA A 238 1.72 -11.11 13.07
CA ALA A 238 1.97 -9.72 13.49
C ALA A 238 3.43 -9.57 13.95
N VAL A 239 4.12 -8.52 13.49
CA VAL A 239 5.43 -8.13 14.04
C VAL A 239 5.27 -7.48 15.43
N ALA A 240 6.32 -7.43 16.25
CA ALA A 240 6.20 -6.95 17.63
C ALA A 240 5.74 -5.49 17.72
N ASN A 241 6.14 -4.65 16.76
CA ASN A 241 5.75 -3.24 16.63
C ASN A 241 4.36 -3.03 16.00
N ALA A 242 3.61 -4.11 15.72
CA ALA A 242 2.26 -3.99 15.20
C ALA A 242 1.31 -3.30 16.21
N VAL A 243 0.29 -2.62 15.69
CA VAL A 243 -0.80 -2.06 16.50
C VAL A 243 -1.57 -3.16 17.21
N GLU A 244 -2.09 -2.86 18.42
CA GLU A 244 -2.75 -3.85 19.26
C GLU A 244 -4.02 -4.40 18.60
N GLU A 245 -4.74 -3.55 17.88
CA GLU A 245 -5.92 -3.89 17.10
C GLU A 245 -5.62 -5.01 16.08
N LEU A 246 -4.47 -4.96 15.41
CA LEU A 246 -4.06 -6.00 14.46
C LEU A 246 -3.63 -7.29 15.19
N LYS A 247 -2.88 -7.16 16.29
CA LYS A 247 -2.38 -8.31 17.08
C LYS A 247 -3.51 -9.19 17.62
N VAL A 248 -4.66 -8.60 17.98
CA VAL A 248 -5.86 -9.36 18.40
C VAL A 248 -6.32 -10.38 17.35
N HIS A 249 -6.08 -10.10 16.06
CA HIS A 249 -6.46 -10.99 14.97
C HIS A 249 -5.34 -11.94 14.51
N ALA A 250 -4.13 -11.83 15.08
CA ALA A 250 -2.97 -12.62 14.67
C ALA A 250 -3.06 -14.08 15.13
N THR A 251 -2.58 -15.02 14.30
CA THR A 251 -2.35 -16.41 14.74
C THR A 251 -1.05 -16.54 15.52
N LYS A 252 -0.08 -15.65 15.25
CA LYS A 252 1.20 -15.59 15.94
C LYS A 252 1.67 -14.14 15.97
N ILE A 253 2.12 -13.70 17.15
CA ILE A 253 2.84 -12.44 17.32
C ILE A 253 4.32 -12.79 17.41
N LEU A 254 5.15 -12.15 16.60
CA LEU A 254 6.60 -12.34 16.63
C LEU A 254 7.20 -11.57 17.81
N PRO A 255 8.26 -12.10 18.45
CA PRO A 255 8.95 -11.40 19.54
C PRO A 255 9.83 -10.24 19.05
N HIS A 256 9.94 -10.05 17.74
CA HIS A 256 10.85 -9.10 17.09
C HIS A 256 10.07 -8.01 16.35
N THR A 257 10.61 -6.80 16.34
CA THR A 257 10.12 -5.71 15.50
C THR A 257 10.66 -5.83 14.07
N ASN A 258 10.15 -5.00 13.16
CA ASN A 258 10.69 -4.83 11.82
C ASN A 258 12.19 -4.49 11.84
N ASP A 259 12.63 -3.59 12.73
CA ASP A 259 14.04 -3.20 12.91
C ASP A 259 14.93 -4.32 13.48
N GLU A 260 14.32 -5.44 13.89
CA GLU A 260 14.99 -6.65 14.36
C GLU A 260 14.81 -7.82 13.40
N ASP A 261 14.50 -7.57 12.12
CA ASP A 261 14.37 -8.60 11.07
C ASP A 261 13.24 -9.61 11.31
N ALA A 262 12.12 -9.19 11.90
CA ALA A 262 11.05 -10.11 12.30
C ALA A 262 10.61 -11.08 11.20
N VAL A 263 10.31 -10.56 9.99
CA VAL A 263 9.85 -11.37 8.85
C VAL A 263 10.95 -12.34 8.39
N ALA A 264 12.18 -11.87 8.25
CA ALA A 264 13.30 -12.69 7.79
C ALA A 264 13.65 -13.80 8.78
N LYS A 265 13.63 -13.51 10.09
CA LYS A 265 13.85 -14.51 11.14
C LYS A 265 12.77 -15.58 11.12
N PHE A 266 11.50 -15.19 11.00
CA PHE A 266 10.39 -16.15 10.88
C PHE A 266 10.55 -17.05 9.65
N LEU A 267 10.82 -16.46 8.47
CA LEU A 267 10.99 -17.22 7.23
C LEU A 267 12.18 -18.18 7.34
N LYS A 268 13.32 -17.72 7.90
CA LYS A 268 14.50 -18.54 8.11
C LYS A 268 14.26 -19.72 9.05
N GLU A 269 13.54 -19.49 10.15
CA GLU A 269 13.15 -20.55 11.10
C GLU A 269 12.20 -21.56 10.44
N ARG A 270 11.19 -21.07 9.72
CA ARG A 270 10.20 -21.89 9.01
C ARG A 270 10.85 -22.83 7.99
N PHE A 271 11.82 -22.30 7.26
CA PHE A 271 12.48 -22.97 6.15
C PHE A 271 13.94 -23.29 6.50
N SER A 272 14.21 -23.78 7.72
CA SER A 272 15.58 -24.02 8.21
C SER A 272 16.37 -25.03 7.37
N ASN A 273 15.70 -25.99 6.72
CA ASN A 273 16.27 -26.88 5.69
C ASN A 273 16.85 -26.11 4.48
N HIS A 274 16.30 -24.91 4.24
CA HIS A 274 16.78 -23.83 3.38
C HIS A 274 18.17 -23.29 3.68
N PHE A 275 18.66 -23.47 4.92
CA PHE A 275 19.79 -22.73 5.49
C PHE A 275 20.90 -23.62 6.08
N GLY A 276 20.78 -24.93 5.93
CA GLY A 276 21.84 -25.91 6.20
C GLY A 276 22.90 -25.99 5.12
#